data_AF-W7SXB1-F1
#
_entry.id   AF-W7SXB1-F1
#
_cell.length_a   1.000
_cell.length_b   1.000
_cell.length_c   1.000
_cell.angle_alpha   90.00
_cell.angle_beta   90.00
_cell.angle_gamma   90.00
#
_symmetry.space_group_name_H-M   'P 1'
#
loop_
_entity.id
_entity.type
_entity.pdbx_description
1 polymer ?
#
loop_
_entity_poly.entity_id
_entity_poly.type
_entity_poly.pdbx_seq_one_letter_code
_entity_poly.pdbx_strand_id
1 'polypeptide(L)'
;MDTTKAETEPVEEISELVCVRRRDVHEQQRHPVRRTVAFLVDAGLHLAVALSAWRLFATAVPDAHFWWQVEVAVTAYALVSCAHRVFLQRLIGATIGKALVGLCLVMRDTRDRPELMDLVRDWFIGCAMIILLMPTSLVMGLMSL
;
A
#
# COMPACT_ATOMS: atom_id res chain seq x y z
N MET A 1 -28.77 45.29 -4.32
CA MET A 1 -27.34 45.33 -3.95
C MET A 1 -27.00 43.92 -3.54
N ASP A 2 -26.53 43.14 -4.51
CA ASP A 2 -26.42 41.69 -4.45
C ASP A 2 -24.95 41.37 -4.11
N THR A 3 -24.71 41.02 -2.84
CA THR A 3 -23.36 40.76 -2.33
C THR A 3 -22.98 39.31 -2.57
N THR A 4 -22.13 39.13 -3.58
CA THR A 4 -20.98 38.22 -3.57
C THR A 4 -21.29 36.72 -3.49
N LYS A 5 -21.45 36.14 -4.69
CA LYS A 5 -21.03 34.77 -5.01
C LYS A 5 -19.55 34.53 -4.67
N ALA A 6 -19.26 33.25 -4.42
CA ALA A 6 -17.97 32.56 -4.48
C ALA A 6 -17.07 32.75 -3.23
N GLU A 7 -16.41 31.72 -2.71
CA GLU A 7 -15.85 30.55 -3.39
C GLU A 7 -15.69 29.43 -2.34
N THR A 8 -16.49 28.37 -2.42
CA THR A 8 -16.18 27.12 -1.71
C THR A 8 -14.92 26.56 -2.35
N GLU A 9 -13.82 26.57 -1.59
CA GLU A 9 -12.57 25.93 -1.99
C GLU A 9 -12.83 24.50 -2.49
N PRO A 10 -12.14 24.06 -3.56
CA PRO A 10 -12.32 22.72 -4.08
C PRO A 10 -11.94 21.74 -2.97
N VAL A 11 -12.95 21.02 -2.47
CA VAL A 11 -12.77 19.84 -1.62
C VAL A 11 -11.87 18.92 -2.42
N GLU A 12 -10.61 18.87 -1.98
CA GLU A 12 -9.52 18.02 -2.41
C GLU A 12 -10.07 16.74 -3.03
N GLU A 13 -10.10 16.71 -4.37
CA GLU A 13 -10.57 15.61 -5.18
C GLU A 13 -9.77 14.39 -4.73
N ILE A 14 -10.42 13.49 -4.00
CA ILE A 14 -9.80 12.26 -3.51
C ILE A 14 -9.42 11.50 -4.77
N SER A 15 -8.14 11.59 -5.16
CA SER A 15 -7.60 11.04 -6.40
C SER A 15 -8.22 9.67 -6.63
N GLU A 16 -9.14 9.64 -7.60
CA GLU A 16 -9.97 8.53 -8.06
C GLU A 16 -9.15 7.29 -8.47
N LEU A 17 -8.29 6.72 -7.63
CA LEU A 17 -7.42 5.63 -8.04
C LEU A 17 -8.26 4.35 -8.15
N VAL A 18 -8.46 3.88 -9.39
CA VAL A 18 -9.25 2.68 -9.64
C VAL A 18 -8.35 1.54 -10.10
N CYS A 19 -8.54 0.39 -9.46
CA CYS A 19 -7.92 -0.86 -9.87
C CYS A 19 -8.82 -1.54 -10.90
N VAL A 20 -8.38 -1.57 -12.15
CA VAL A 20 -9.14 -2.12 -13.29
C VAL A 20 -8.36 -3.23 -13.96
N ARG A 21 -9.04 -4.05 -14.75
CA ARG A 21 -8.36 -5.01 -15.63
C ARG A 21 -7.78 -4.26 -16.83
N ARG A 22 -6.56 -4.59 -17.24
CA ARG A 22 -5.88 -3.90 -18.36
C ARG A 22 -6.66 -3.96 -19.68
N ARG A 23 -7.51 -4.97 -19.89
CA ARG A 23 -8.35 -5.08 -21.11
C ARG A 23 -9.64 -4.27 -21.03
N ASP A 24 -10.13 -3.97 -19.83
CA ASP A 24 -11.48 -3.46 -19.58
C ASP A 24 -11.41 -2.02 -19.00
N VAL A 25 -10.37 -1.26 -19.38
CA VAL A 25 -10.10 0.11 -18.86
C VAL A 25 -11.27 1.07 -19.14
N HIS A 26 -12.03 0.82 -20.22
CA HIS A 26 -13.22 1.61 -20.54
C HIS A 26 -14.45 1.24 -19.71
N GLU A 27 -14.53 0.01 -19.19
CA GLU A 27 -15.73 -0.53 -18.56
C GLU A 27 -15.69 -0.44 -17.02
N GLN A 28 -14.54 -0.07 -16.43
CA GLN A 28 -14.33 0.18 -14.98
C GLN A 28 -14.98 -0.87 -14.05
N GLN A 29 -15.08 -2.13 -14.51
CA GLN A 29 -15.72 -3.18 -13.73
C GLN A 29 -14.87 -3.56 -12.53
N ARG A 30 -15.49 -3.68 -11.35
CA ARG A 30 -14.81 -4.08 -10.12
C ARG A 30 -14.56 -5.59 -10.09
N HIS A 31 -13.33 -5.99 -9.79
CA HIS A 31 -12.95 -7.41 -9.64
C HIS A 31 -12.44 -7.71 -8.22
N PRO A 32 -13.34 -7.83 -7.22
CA PRO A 32 -12.95 -7.94 -5.81
C PRO A 32 -12.07 -9.17 -5.54
N VAL A 33 -12.40 -10.33 -6.11
CA VAL A 33 -11.62 -11.57 -5.93
C VAL A 33 -10.18 -11.40 -6.45
N ARG A 34 -10.02 -10.85 -7.66
CA ARG A 34 -8.68 -10.61 -8.25
C ARG A 34 -7.88 -9.61 -7.41
N ARG A 35 -8.53 -8.57 -6.88
CA ARG A 35 -7.90 -7.58 -6.01
C ARG A 35 -7.42 -8.22 -4.70
N THR A 36 -8.22 -9.10 -4.10
CA THR A 36 -7.83 -9.84 -2.89
C THR A 36 -6.65 -10.76 -3.18
N VAL A 37 -6.69 -11.53 -4.27
CA VAL A 37 -5.56 -12.40 -4.66
C VAL A 37 -4.29 -11.59 -4.90
N ALA A 38 -4.37 -10.48 -5.64
CA ALA A 38 -3.24 -9.59 -5.85
C ALA A 38 -2.65 -9.06 -4.53
N PHE A 39 -3.52 -8.64 -3.60
CA PHE A 39 -3.10 -8.18 -2.28
C PHE A 39 -2.39 -9.28 -1.48
N LEU A 40 -2.93 -10.51 -1.47
CA LEU A 40 -2.31 -11.62 -0.75
C LEU A 40 -0.95 -11.99 -1.32
N VAL A 41 -0.79 -11.97 -2.65
CA VAL A 41 0.50 -12.20 -3.30
C VAL A 41 1.51 -11.12 -2.91
N ASP A 42 1.12 -9.85 -3.00
CA ASP A 42 2.00 -8.73 -2.64
C ASP A 42 2.40 -8.79 -1.15
N ALA A 43 1.43 -9.04 -0.27
CA ALA A 43 1.67 -9.17 1.17
C ALA A 43 2.58 -10.35 1.50
N GLY A 44 2.41 -11.49 0.82
CA GLY A 44 3.28 -12.65 0.95
C GLY A 44 4.73 -12.35 0.54
N LEU A 45 4.93 -11.62 -0.55
CA LEU A 45 6.25 -11.17 -0.99
C LEU A 45 6.90 -10.23 0.03
N HIS A 46 6.15 -9.28 0.57
CA HIS A 46 6.64 -8.35 1.59
C HIS A 46 6.99 -9.07 2.90
N LEU A 47 6.16 -10.03 3.31
CA LEU A 47 6.40 -10.85 4.49
C LEU A 47 7.66 -11.72 4.32
N ALA A 48 7.86 -12.31 3.14
CA ALA A 48 9.06 -13.10 2.86
C ALA A 48 10.35 -12.27 3.00
N VAL A 49 10.34 -11.01 2.52
CA VAL A 49 11.48 -10.08 2.70
C VAL A 49 11.67 -9.71 4.17
N ALA A 50 10.60 -9.42 4.90
CA ALA A 50 10.66 -9.09 6.32
C ALA A 50 11.23 -10.24 7.17
N LEU A 51 10.77 -11.48 6.95
CA LEU A 51 11.27 -12.67 7.62
C LEU A 51 12.73 -12.95 7.28
N SER A 52 13.13 -12.71 6.03
CA SER A 52 14.53 -12.85 5.61
C SER A 52 15.43 -11.83 6.30
N ALA A 53 15.02 -10.56 6.35
CA ALA A 53 15.73 -9.49 7.05
C ALA A 53 15.86 -9.79 8.55
N TRP A 54 14.76 -10.21 9.18
CA TRP A 54 14.77 -10.65 10.57
C TRP A 54 15.77 -11.77 10.81
N ARG A 55 15.71 -12.84 9.99
CA ARG A 55 16.60 -14.00 10.14
C ARG A 55 18.06 -13.62 9.97
N LEU A 56 18.38 -12.83 8.94
CA LEU A 56 19.74 -12.34 8.70
C LEU A 56 20.26 -11.49 9.85
N PHE A 57 19.44 -10.59 10.38
CA PHE A 57 19.80 -9.76 11.53
C PHE A 57 20.03 -10.60 12.79
N ALA A 58 19.13 -11.53 13.11
CA ALA A 58 19.27 -12.44 14.25
C ALA A 58 20.52 -13.33 14.15
N THR A 59 20.95 -13.68 12.93
CA THR A 59 22.22 -14.40 12.74
C THR A 59 23.46 -13.51 12.85
N ALA A 60 23.35 -12.23 12.45
CA ALA A 60 24.47 -11.29 12.49
C ALA A 60 24.69 -10.70 13.89
N VAL A 61 23.61 -10.55 14.67
CA VAL A 61 23.61 -9.96 16.01
C VAL A 61 22.82 -10.87 16.97
N PRO A 62 23.39 -12.02 17.38
CA PRO A 62 22.67 -13.04 18.13
C PRO A 62 22.19 -12.58 19.51
N ASP A 63 22.91 -11.63 20.12
CA ASP A 63 22.58 -11.06 21.44
C ASP A 63 21.63 -9.85 21.35
N ALA A 64 21.12 -9.52 20.16
CA ALA A 64 20.20 -8.40 19.99
C ALA A 64 18.88 -8.64 20.72
N HIS A 65 18.41 -7.60 21.42
CA HIS A 65 17.09 -7.61 22.06
C HIS A 65 16.00 -7.96 21.04
N PHE A 66 15.02 -8.76 21.45
CA PHE A 66 13.93 -9.22 20.56
C PHE A 66 13.24 -8.05 19.83
N TRP A 67 13.00 -6.94 20.54
CA TRP A 67 12.40 -5.73 19.95
C TRP A 67 13.19 -5.14 18.78
N TRP A 68 14.52 -5.14 18.83
CA TRP A 68 15.32 -4.68 17.70
C TRP A 68 15.17 -5.59 16.48
N GLN A 69 15.00 -6.88 16.71
CA GLN A 69 14.75 -7.84 15.63
C GLN A 69 13.38 -7.62 14.97
N VAL A 70 12.35 -7.33 15.80
CA VAL A 70 11.00 -6.95 15.33
C VAL A 70 11.05 -5.63 14.55
N GLU A 71 11.74 -4.62 15.06
CA GLU A 71 11.93 -3.33 14.38
C GLU A 71 12.56 -3.50 13.00
N VAL A 72 13.58 -4.35 12.87
CA VAL A 72 14.20 -4.69 11.58
C VAL A 72 13.18 -5.34 10.64
N ALA A 73 12.40 -6.31 11.12
CA ALA A 73 11.38 -6.98 10.32
C ALA A 73 10.31 -6.00 9.82
N VAL A 74 9.77 -5.16 10.71
CA VAL A 74 8.74 -4.16 10.40
C VAL A 74 9.28 -3.11 9.44
N THR A 75 10.50 -2.62 9.67
CA THR A 75 11.15 -1.65 8.80
C THR A 75 11.39 -2.22 7.40
N ALA A 76 11.89 -3.45 7.32
CA ALA A 76 12.09 -4.15 6.04
C ALA A 76 10.76 -4.31 5.29
N TYR A 77 9.69 -4.73 5.98
CA TYR A 77 8.34 -4.82 5.41
C TYR A 77 7.85 -3.47 4.88
N ALA A 78 7.96 -2.41 5.69
CA ALA A 78 7.50 -1.08 5.33
C ALA A 78 8.25 -0.53 4.11
N LEU A 79 9.58 -0.66 4.09
CA LEU A 79 10.42 -0.20 2.98
C LEU A 79 10.13 -0.95 1.68
N VAL A 80 10.04 -2.29 1.71
CA VAL A 80 9.72 -3.07 0.50
C VAL A 80 8.29 -2.81 0.04
N SER A 81 7.35 -2.65 0.97
CA SER A 81 5.95 -2.31 0.66
C SER A 81 5.86 -0.96 -0.03
N CYS A 82 6.52 0.06 0.52
CA CYS A 82 6.62 1.39 -0.08
C CYS A 82 7.26 1.31 -1.47
N ALA A 83 8.42 0.68 -1.60
CA ALA A 83 9.10 0.61 -2.88
C ALA A 83 8.29 -0.12 -3.96
N HIS A 84 7.61 -1.19 -3.58
CA HIS A 84 6.75 -1.97 -4.47
C HIS A 84 5.49 -1.17 -4.90
N ARG A 85 4.83 -0.48 -3.96
CA ARG A 85 3.57 0.23 -4.24
C ARG A 85 3.76 1.62 -4.82
N VAL A 86 4.86 2.29 -4.53
CA VAL A 86 5.15 3.65 -4.99
C VAL A 86 5.99 3.60 -6.26
N PHE A 87 7.19 3.01 -6.21
CA PHE A 87 8.10 3.06 -7.36
C PHE A 87 7.78 2.02 -8.42
N LEU A 88 7.63 0.75 -8.04
CA LEU A 88 7.35 -0.30 -9.03
C LEU A 88 5.96 -0.08 -9.67
N GLN A 89 4.94 0.20 -8.86
CA GLN A 89 3.61 0.49 -9.40
C GLN A 89 3.59 1.72 -10.32
N ARG A 90 4.37 2.77 -10.05
CA ARG A 90 4.51 3.92 -10.96
C ARG A 90 5.14 3.52 -12.29
N LEU A 91 6.18 2.69 -12.26
CA LEU A 91 6.94 2.30 -13.44
C LEU A 91 6.13 1.41 -14.39
N ILE A 92 5.45 0.39 -13.84
CA ILE A 92 4.75 -0.63 -14.64
C ILE A 92 3.21 -0.49 -14.64
N GLY A 93 2.65 0.41 -13.83
CA GLY A 93 1.21 0.60 -13.66
C GLY A 93 0.53 -0.49 -12.83
N ALA A 94 1.30 -1.37 -12.17
CA ALA A 94 0.80 -2.49 -11.39
C ALA A 94 1.82 -2.91 -10.31
N THR A 95 1.37 -3.55 -9.24
CA THR A 95 2.25 -4.38 -8.41
C THR A 95 2.40 -5.76 -9.04
N ILE A 96 3.34 -6.57 -8.57
CA ILE A 96 3.54 -7.95 -9.03
C ILE A 96 2.24 -8.75 -8.94
N GLY A 97 1.57 -8.73 -7.78
CA GLY A 97 0.30 -9.41 -7.57
C GLY A 97 -0.77 -8.94 -8.55
N LYS A 98 -0.90 -7.63 -8.76
CA LYS A 98 -1.84 -7.06 -9.74
C LYS A 98 -1.51 -7.49 -11.17
N ALA A 99 -0.23 -7.48 -11.55
CA ALA A 99 0.23 -7.90 -12.87
C ALA A 99 -0.13 -9.37 -13.15
N LEU A 100 0.08 -10.26 -12.17
CA LEU A 100 -0.24 -11.69 -12.29
C LEU A 100 -1.73 -11.95 -12.53
N VAL A 101 -2.62 -11.15 -11.93
CA VAL A 101 -4.07 -11.29 -12.14
C VAL A 101 -4.62 -10.40 -13.26
N GLY A 102 -3.76 -9.71 -14.00
CA GLY A 102 -4.12 -8.84 -15.13
C GLY A 102 -4.77 -7.51 -14.73
N LEU A 103 -4.52 -7.04 -13.51
CA LEU A 103 -4.98 -5.75 -12.99
C LEU A 103 -3.89 -4.67 -13.14
N CYS A 104 -4.34 -3.43 -13.28
CA CYS A 104 -3.50 -2.23 -13.25
C CYS A 104 -4.20 -1.11 -12.49
N LEU A 105 -3.41 -0.17 -11.96
CA LEU A 105 -3.93 1.04 -11.33
C LEU A 105 -3.88 2.19 -12.33
N VAL A 106 -5.01 2.90 -12.45
CA VAL A 106 -5.17 4.07 -13.33
C VAL A 106 -5.94 5.15 -12.59
N MET A 107 -5.78 6.40 -13.03
CA MET A 107 -6.65 7.50 -12.58
C MET A 107 -8.05 7.33 -13.17
N ARG A 108 -9.11 7.56 -12.39
CA ARG A 108 -10.51 7.37 -12.83
C ARG A 108 -10.84 8.22 -14.04
N ASP A 109 -10.41 9.48 -14.04
CA ASP A 109 -10.87 10.50 -14.98
C ASP A 109 -10.05 10.49 -16.27
N THR A 110 -8.72 10.54 -16.15
CA THR A 110 -7.80 10.59 -17.30
C THR A 110 -7.46 9.20 -17.85
N ARG A 111 -7.64 8.14 -17.05
CA ARG A 111 -7.14 6.78 -17.33
C ARG A 111 -5.61 6.70 -17.49
N ASP A 112 -4.90 7.76 -17.13
CA ASP A 112 -3.45 7.81 -17.15
C ASP A 112 -2.85 7.05 -15.97
N ARG A 113 -1.52 6.93 -16.00
CA ARG A 113 -0.77 6.34 -14.90
C ARG A 113 -0.82 7.27 -13.68
N PRO A 114 -1.03 6.71 -12.48
CA PRO A 114 -1.09 7.49 -11.24
C PRO A 114 0.20 8.27 -11.02
N GLU A 115 0.09 9.47 -10.45
CA GLU A 115 1.25 10.28 -10.10
C GLU A 115 1.95 9.71 -8.87
N LEU A 116 3.19 10.15 -8.66
CA LEU A 116 3.97 9.68 -7.51
C LEU A 116 3.29 10.05 -6.18
N MET A 117 2.75 11.27 -6.08
CA MET A 117 2.11 11.75 -4.85
C MET A 117 0.81 11.00 -4.55
N ASP A 118 0.02 10.65 -5.56
CA ASP A 118 -1.18 9.83 -5.37
C ASP A 118 -0.84 8.46 -4.77
N LEU A 119 0.23 7.83 -5.27
CA LEU A 119 0.70 6.54 -4.79
C LEU A 119 1.25 6.62 -3.36
N VAL A 120 1.97 7.69 -3.03
CA VAL A 120 2.47 7.94 -1.68
C VAL A 120 1.30 8.14 -0.72
N ARG A 121 0.30 8.95 -1.10
CA ARG A 121 -0.92 9.17 -0.30
C ARG A 121 -1.67 7.86 -0.06
N ASP A 122 -1.93 7.08 -1.11
CA ASP A 122 -2.61 5.77 -1.00
C ASP A 122 -1.82 4.79 -0.13
N TRP A 123 -0.48 4.82 -0.19
CA TRP A 123 0.36 4.01 0.69
C TRP A 123 0.19 4.40 2.17
N PHE A 124 0.24 5.71 2.49
CA PHE A 124 0.03 6.18 3.86
C PHE A 124 -1.37 5.86 4.39
N ILE A 125 -2.41 6.02 3.57
CA ILE A 125 -3.79 5.63 3.92
C ILE A 125 -3.85 4.13 4.21
N GLY A 126 -3.23 3.30 3.37
CA GLY A 126 -3.14 1.86 3.60
C GLY A 126 -2.46 1.51 4.92
N CYS A 127 -1.35 2.17 5.24
CA CYS A 127 -0.65 2.00 6.52
C CYS A 127 -1.53 2.40 7.71
N ALA A 128 -2.19 3.56 7.64
CA ALA A 128 -3.08 4.05 8.70
C ALA A 128 -4.25 3.08 8.95
N MET A 129 -4.84 2.52 7.90
CA MET A 129 -5.91 1.53 8.01
C MET A 129 -5.43 0.23 8.67
N ILE A 130 -4.23 -0.25 8.34
CA ILE A 130 -3.67 -1.44 8.99
C ILE A 130 -3.45 -1.19 10.48
N ILE A 131 -2.87 -0.03 10.84
CA ILE A 131 -2.64 0.35 12.24
C ILE A 131 -3.96 0.46 13.00
N LEU A 132 -4.97 1.09 12.41
CA LEU A 132 -6.30 1.26 13.02
C LEU A 132 -7.03 -0.06 13.22
N LEU A 133 -6.90 -1.00 12.29
CA LEU A 133 -7.54 -2.32 12.35
C LEU A 133 -6.74 -3.34 13.17
N MET A 134 -5.53 -2.98 13.61
CA MET A 134 -4.72 -3.83 14.47
C MET A 134 -5.43 -3.98 15.83
N PRO A 135 -5.73 -5.22 16.28
CA PRO A 135 -6.43 -5.42 17.55
C PRO A 135 -5.68 -4.75 18.69
N THR A 136 -6.38 -3.96 19.51
CA THR A 136 -5.77 -3.25 20.65
C THR A 136 -5.11 -4.20 21.64
N SER A 137 -5.60 -5.43 21.77
CA SER A 137 -4.97 -6.49 22.57
C SER A 137 -3.59 -6.91 22.04
N LEU A 138 -3.38 -6.87 20.72
CA LEU A 138 -2.10 -7.17 20.09
C LEU A 138 -1.12 -6.00 20.26
N VAL A 139 -1.63 -4.76 20.23
CA VAL A 139 -0.85 -3.54 20.54
C VAL A 139 -0.45 -3.50 22.02
N MET A 140 -1.38 -3.75 22.94
CA MET A 140 -1.10 -3.77 24.39
C MET A 140 -0.18 -4.94 24.78
N GLY A 141 -0.34 -6.11 24.14
CA GLY A 141 0.56 -7.23 24.28
C GLY A 141 1.97 -6.90 23.82
N LEU A 142 2.13 -6.17 22.70
CA LEU A 142 3.44 -5.68 22.25
C LEU A 142 4.07 -4.68 23.22
N MET A 143 3.29 -3.83 23.90
CA MET A 143 3.83 -2.83 24.82
C MET A 143 4.19 -3.39 26.21
N SER A 144 3.76 -4.61 26.53
CA SER A 144 3.92 -5.22 27.87
C SER A 144 5.05 -6.26 27.95
N LEU A 145 5.74 -6.52 26.84
CA LEU A 145 6.83 -7.49 26.66
C LEU A 145 8.18 -6.78 26.57
#